data_AF-A0A091CDP3-F1
#
_entry.id   AF-A0A091CDP3-F1
#
_cell.length_a   1.000
_cell.length_b   1.000
_cell.length_c   1.000
_cell.angle_alpha   90.00
_cell.angle_beta   90.00
_cell.angle_gamma   90.00
#
_symmetry.space_group_name_H-M   'P 1'
#
loop_
_entity.id
_entity.type
_entity.pdbx_description
1 polymer ?
#
loop_
_entity_poly.entity_id
_entity_poly.type
_entity_poly.pdbx_seq_one_letter_code
_entity_poly.pdbx_strand_id
1 'polypeptide(L)'
;MATKKRDPYFDNAKFLLMILVVFGHMMQPFIENEQWNHDLYYTIFSFHMPAFIFISGFFAKSFDPQKRAPVATSFQKFIVPYIFFQWTYSLFNRLAGAEEHFTFQLDVPN
;
A
#
# COMPACT_ATOMS: atom_id res chain seq x y z
N MET A 1 6.34 27.44 26.08
CA MET A 1 5.81 26.48 25.09
C MET A 1 6.99 26.01 24.24
N ALA A 2 7.44 24.77 24.39
CA ALA A 2 8.52 24.25 23.55
C ALA A 2 7.95 24.00 22.14
N THR A 3 8.35 24.82 21.17
CA THR A 3 7.98 24.62 19.77
C THR A 3 8.63 23.33 19.28
N LYS A 4 7.81 22.31 19.02
CA LYS A 4 8.24 21.07 18.40
C LYS A 4 8.91 21.40 17.08
N LYS A 5 10.24 21.28 17.02
CA LYS A 5 11.04 21.59 15.84
C LYS A 5 10.64 20.61 14.74
N ARG A 6 9.94 21.11 13.72
CA ARG A 6 9.61 20.33 12.52
C ARG A 6 10.92 19.91 11.86
N ASP A 7 10.99 18.66 11.45
CA ASP A 7 12.18 18.12 10.81
C ASP A 7 12.08 18.34 9.28
N PRO A 8 12.94 19.20 8.69
CA PRO A 8 12.87 19.54 7.27
C PRO A 8 13.21 18.37 6.34
N TYR A 9 13.92 17.34 6.81
CA TYR A 9 14.22 16.16 6.00
C TYR A 9 12.94 15.38 5.65
N PHE A 10 12.00 15.28 6.59
CA PHE A 10 10.74 14.57 6.38
C PHE A 10 9.76 15.35 5.49
N ASP A 11 9.76 16.69 5.58
CA ASP A 11 8.97 17.54 4.69
C ASP A 11 9.45 17.41 3.22
N ASN A 12 10.77 17.38 2.99
CA ASN A 12 11.36 17.15 1.67
C ASN A 12 11.09 15.74 1.13
N ALA A 13 11.18 14.71 1.97
CA ALA A 13 10.88 13.34 1.58
C ALA A 13 9.41 13.17 1.15
N LYS A 14 8.46 13.81 1.86
CA LYS A 14 7.05 13.80 1.47
C LYS A 14 6.83 14.45 0.10
N PHE A 15 7.51 15.56 -0.16
CA PHE A 15 7.42 16.26 -1.45
C PHE A 15 7.95 15.39 -2.60
N LEU A 16 9.10 14.75 -2.41
CA LEU A 16 9.66 13.81 -3.39
C LEU A 16 8.70 12.65 -3.66
N LEU A 17 8.08 12.08 -2.60
CA LEU A 17 7.10 11.01 -2.75
C LEU A 17 5.82 11.47 -3.48
N MET A 18 5.33 12.69 -3.26
CA MET A 18 4.19 13.22 -4.02
C MET A 18 4.49 13.31 -5.52
N ILE A 19 5.68 13.80 -5.89
CA ILE A 19 6.11 13.84 -7.29
C ILE A 19 6.16 12.43 -7.88
N LEU A 20 6.73 11.50 -7.13
CA LEU A 20 6.85 10.11 -7.55
C LEU A 20 5.47 9.44 -7.76
N VAL A 21 4.50 9.72 -6.89
CA VAL A 21 3.12 9.22 -7.03
C VAL A 21 2.49 9.72 -8.33
N VAL A 22 2.60 11.01 -8.62
CA VAL A 22 2.07 11.59 -9.86
C VAL A 22 2.74 10.98 -11.08
N PHE A 23 4.07 10.80 -11.03
CA PHE A 23 4.81 10.17 -12.11
C PHE A 23 4.43 8.70 -12.31
N GLY A 24 4.28 7.91 -11.24
CA GLY A 24 3.86 6.51 -11.30
C GLY A 24 2.47 6.35 -11.93
N HIS A 25 1.50 7.19 -11.54
CA HIS A 25 0.18 7.19 -12.15
C HIS A 25 0.18 7.67 -13.60
N MET A 26 1.03 8.64 -13.94
CA MET A 26 1.17 9.11 -15.32
C MET A 26 1.77 8.02 -16.23
N MET A 27 2.65 7.16 -15.71
CA MET A 27 3.25 6.05 -16.45
C MET A 27 2.37 4.80 -16.57
N GLN A 28 1.44 4.58 -15.64
CA GLN A 28 0.53 3.42 -15.66
C GLN A 28 -0.15 3.16 -17.02
N PRO A 29 -0.77 4.15 -17.70
CA PRO A 29 -1.41 3.92 -18.99
C PRO A 29 -0.42 3.70 -20.16
N PHE A 30 0.86 4.07 -20.03
CA PHE A 30 1.85 3.88 -21.08
C PHE A 30 2.38 2.43 -21.14
N ILE A 31 2.29 1.69 -20.04
CA ILE A 31 2.82 0.32 -19.92
C ILE A 31 1.78 -0.74 -20.25
N GLU A 32 0.48 -0.41 -20.19
CA GLU A 32 -0.57 -1.29 -20.70
C GLU A 32 -0.43 -1.59 -22.21
N ASN A 33 0.36 -0.80 -22.95
CA ASN A 33 0.52 -0.92 -24.41
C ASN A 33 1.87 -1.50 -24.89
N GLU A 34 2.94 -1.49 -24.08
CA GLU A 34 4.30 -1.84 -24.52
C GLU A 34 5.02 -2.72 -23.48
N GLN A 35 5.18 -4.01 -23.79
CA GLN A 35 5.64 -5.07 -22.88
C GLN A 35 7.14 -5.05 -22.50
N TRP A 36 7.93 -4.06 -22.93
CA TRP A 36 9.39 -4.24 -22.97
C TRP A 36 10.16 -3.78 -21.71
N ASN A 37 9.53 -3.15 -20.70
CA ASN A 37 10.29 -2.73 -19.50
C ASN A 37 9.49 -2.75 -18.18
N HIS A 38 8.78 -3.85 -17.94
CA HIS A 38 7.93 -4.04 -16.75
C HIS A 38 8.70 -4.06 -15.41
N ASP A 39 9.92 -4.57 -15.35
CA ASP A 39 10.63 -4.78 -14.07
C ASP A 39 10.95 -3.49 -13.31
N LEU A 40 11.45 -2.47 -14.02
CA LEU A 40 11.75 -1.18 -13.39
C LEU A 40 10.47 -0.51 -12.90
N TYR A 41 9.40 -0.61 -13.69
CA TYR A 41 8.09 -0.09 -13.33
C TYR A 41 7.53 -0.78 -12.09
N TYR A 42 7.47 -2.11 -12.06
CA TYR A 42 7.01 -2.86 -10.89
C TYR A 42 7.86 -2.58 -9.66
N THR A 43 9.18 -2.42 -9.83
CA THR A 43 10.06 -2.02 -8.74
C THR A 43 9.63 -0.68 -8.18
N ILE A 44 9.46 0.34 -9.03
CA ILE A 44 9.03 1.68 -8.61
C ILE A 44 7.62 1.65 -7.99
N PHE A 45 6.73 0.87 -8.59
CA PHE A 45 5.34 0.74 -8.17
C PHE A 45 5.21 0.03 -6.82
N SER A 46 6.03 -0.98 -6.57
CA SER A 46 6.01 -1.73 -5.30
C SER A 46 6.39 -0.85 -4.11
N PHE A 47 7.27 0.14 -4.30
CA PHE A 47 7.76 0.95 -3.18
C PHE A 47 6.99 2.26 -2.97
N HIS A 48 6.44 2.89 -4.01
CA HIS A 48 5.84 4.23 -3.88
C HIS A 48 4.63 4.24 -2.92
N MET A 49 3.71 3.26 -3.05
CA MET A 49 2.51 3.13 -2.22
C MET A 49 2.86 2.90 -0.74
N PRO A 50 3.68 1.88 -0.38
CA PRO A 50 4.12 1.70 1.01
C PRO A 50 4.85 2.93 1.55
N ALA A 51 5.79 3.50 0.80
CA ALA A 51 6.59 4.64 1.26
C ALA A 51 5.70 5.86 1.58
N PHE A 52 4.69 6.13 0.75
CA PHE A 52 3.73 7.22 0.97
C PHE A 52 2.90 7.01 2.24
N ILE A 53 2.42 5.78 2.47
CA ILE A 53 1.67 5.41 3.69
C ILE A 53 2.57 5.55 4.93
N PHE A 54 3.84 5.14 4.84
CA PHE A 54 4.80 5.26 5.94
C PHE A 54 5.07 6.73 6.31
N ILE A 55 5.38 7.59 5.33
CA ILE A 55 5.66 9.01 5.61
C ILE A 55 4.40 9.73 6.11
N SER A 56 3.22 9.46 5.52
CA SER A 56 1.96 10.07 5.99
C SER A 56 1.59 9.61 7.41
N GLY A 57 1.78 8.32 7.73
CA GLY A 57 1.59 7.77 9.07
C GLY A 57 2.57 8.32 10.11
N PHE A 58 3.84 8.53 9.71
CA PHE A 58 4.86 9.15 10.56
C PHE A 58 4.50 10.60 10.93
N PHE A 59 3.95 11.38 9.99
CA PHE A 59 3.44 12.73 10.27
C PHE A 59 2.11 12.74 11.04
N ALA A 60 1.22 11.77 10.80
CA ALA A 60 -0.05 11.65 11.51
C ALA A 60 0.15 11.38 13.00
N LYS A 61 1.22 10.66 13.36
CA LYS A 61 1.67 10.56 14.74
C LYS A 61 2.44 11.82 15.09
N SER A 62 1.75 12.84 15.59
CA SER A 62 2.39 13.82 16.46
C SER A 62 3.09 13.02 17.57
N PHE A 63 4.41 12.83 17.45
CA PHE A 63 5.31 12.36 18.51
C PHE A 63 4.97 13.12 19.80
N ASP A 64 4.06 12.58 20.59
CA ASP A 64 3.85 12.89 21.99
C ASP A 64 4.63 11.81 22.74
N PRO A 65 5.79 12.12 23.33
CA PRO A 65 6.59 11.15 24.08
C PRO A 65 5.80 10.47 25.21
N GLN A 66 4.75 11.14 25.72
CA GLN A 66 3.87 10.66 26.79
C GLN A 66 2.72 9.76 26.32
N LYS A 67 2.36 9.79 25.02
CA LYS A 67 1.31 8.93 24.45
C LYS A 67 1.93 8.01 23.40
N ARG A 68 2.79 7.10 23.86
CA ARG A 68 3.17 5.90 23.09
C ARG A 68 1.94 4.99 23.00
N ALA A 69 0.93 5.37 22.21
CA ALA A 69 -0.08 4.42 21.78
C ALA A 69 0.66 3.31 21.01
N PRO A 70 0.49 2.04 21.41
CA PRO A 70 1.22 0.93 20.82
C PRO A 70 0.86 0.84 19.34
N VAL A 71 1.89 0.83 18.50
CA VAL A 71 1.81 0.67 17.03
C VAL A 71 0.91 -0.51 16.60
N ALA A 72 0.75 -1.50 17.48
CA ALA A 72 -0.19 -2.61 17.32
C ALA A 72 -1.66 -2.17 17.10
N THR A 73 -2.12 -1.10 17.76
CA THR A 73 -3.51 -0.63 17.62
C THR A 73 -3.79 0.04 16.28
N SER A 74 -2.81 0.71 15.68
CA SER A 74 -2.96 1.27 14.33
C SER A 74 -3.03 0.16 13.29
N PHE A 75 -2.21 -0.88 13.43
CA PHE A 75 -2.21 -2.01 12.50
C PHE A 75 -3.54 -2.77 12.53
N GLN A 76 -4.15 -2.90 13.71
CA GLN A 76 -5.49 -3.50 13.86
C GLN A 76 -6.58 -2.73 13.09
N LYS A 77 -6.48 -1.39 12.98
CA LYS A 77 -7.42 -0.60 12.18
C LYS A 77 -7.34 -0.87 10.68
N PHE A 78 -6.21 -1.39 10.19
CA PHE A 78 -6.06 -1.81 8.79
C PHE A 78 -6.46 -3.29 8.59
N ILE A 79 -6.14 -4.15 9.55
CA ILE A 79 -6.47 -5.58 9.50
C ILE A 79 -7.99 -5.81 9.55
N VAL A 80 -8.70 -5.11 10.43
CA VAL A 80 -10.15 -5.29 10.60
C VAL A 80 -10.94 -5.10 9.29
N PRO A 81 -10.80 -3.98 8.55
CA PRO A 81 -11.48 -3.82 7.28
C PRO A 81 -10.99 -4.83 6.24
N TYR A 82 -9.70 -5.16 6.21
CA TYR A 82 -9.18 -6.18 5.29
C TYR A 82 -9.86 -7.53 5.48
N ILE A 83 -9.94 -8.02 6.73
CA ILE A 83 -10.61 -9.29 7.05
C ILE A 83 -12.11 -9.21 6.73
N PHE A 84 -12.77 -8.09 7.03
CA PHE A 84 -14.19 -7.91 6.74
C PHE A 84 -14.49 -7.98 5.24
N PHE A 85 -13.71 -7.29 4.41
CA PHE A 85 -13.83 -7.37 2.96
C PHE A 85 -13.48 -8.75 2.41
N GLN A 86 -12.42 -9.39 2.93
CA GLN A 86 -12.03 -10.76 2.55
C GLN A 86 -13.18 -11.75 2.82
N TRP A 87 -13.79 -11.67 3.99
CA TRP A 87 -14.93 -12.49 4.38
C TRP A 87 -16.15 -12.21 3.51
N THR A 88 -16.47 -10.94 3.30
CA THR A 88 -17.59 -10.53 2.45
C THR A 88 -17.41 -11.01 1.01
N TYR A 89 -16.20 -10.87 0.45
CA TYR A 89 -15.87 -11.33 -0.88
C TYR A 89 -15.92 -12.86 -0.98
N SER A 90 -15.35 -13.57 -0.02
CA SER A 90 -15.40 -15.04 0.02
C SER A 90 -16.83 -15.57 0.15
N LEU A 91 -17.67 -14.91 0.98
CA LEU A 91 -19.08 -15.24 1.12
C LEU A 91 -19.87 -14.92 -0.14
N PHE A 92 -19.61 -13.77 -0.77
CA PHE A 92 -20.20 -13.41 -2.05
C PHE A 92 -19.84 -14.42 -3.14
N ASN A 93 -18.58 -14.84 -3.22
CA ASN A 93 -18.12 -15.83 -4.21
C ASN A 93 -18.82 -17.19 -4.03
N ARG A 94 -19.00 -17.61 -2.77
CA ARG A 94 -19.74 -18.84 -2.43
C ARG A 94 -21.23 -18.76 -2.73
N LEU A 95 -21.88 -17.61 -2.46
CA LEU A 95 -23.31 -17.41 -2.72
C LEU A 95 -23.61 -17.13 -4.20
N ALA A 96 -22.69 -16.51 -4.93
CA ALA A 96 -22.77 -16.26 -6.36
C ALA A 96 -22.50 -17.53 -7.20
N GLY A 97 -22.20 -18.66 -6.57
CA GLY A 97 -21.96 -19.93 -7.26
C GLY A 97 -20.66 -19.97 -8.07
N ALA A 98 -19.65 -19.19 -7.68
CA ALA A 98 -18.33 -19.19 -8.33
C ALA A 98 -17.36 -20.15 -7.60
N GLU A 99 -17.73 -21.42 -7.54
CA GLU A 99 -16.78 -22.51 -7.32
C GLU A 99 -16.78 -23.33 -8.62
N GLU A 100 -15.78 -23.15 -9.48
CA GLU A 100 -15.47 -24.18 -10.49
C GLU A 100 -13.97 -24.47 -10.59
N HIS A 101 -13.03 -23.59 -10.22
CA HIS A 101 -11.60 -23.95 -10.34
C HIS A 101 -10.69 -23.36 -9.24
N PHE A 102 -10.62 -24.05 -8.10
CA PHE A 102 -9.36 -24.19 -7.36
C PHE A 102 -8.40 -25.06 -8.19
N THR A 103 -7.88 -24.55 -9.31
CA THR A 103 -6.77 -25.21 -10.01
C THR A 103 -5.47 -24.74 -9.38
N PHE A 104 -5.03 -25.51 -8.39
CA PHE A 104 -3.64 -25.56 -7.96
C PHE A 104 -2.81 -26.00 -9.17
N GLN A 105 -2.31 -25.05 -9.97
CA GLN A 105 -1.39 -25.34 -11.07
C GLN A 105 -0.01 -25.68 -10.47
N LEU A 106 0.13 -26.93 -10.02
CA LEU A 106 1.41 -27.61 -9.80
C LEU A 106 1.44 -28.89 -10.63
N ASP A 107 1.17 -28.77 -11.93
CA ASP A 107 1.51 -29.83 -12.87
C ASP A 107 1.80 -29.21 -14.23
N VAL A 108 3.09 -29.09 -14.54
CA VAL A 108 3.57 -29.04 -15.91
C VAL A 108 3.91 -30.49 -16.26
N PRO A 109 3.12 -31.12 -17.13
CA PRO A 109 3.74 -32.00 -18.11
C PRO A 109 3.05 -31.96 -19.48
N ASN A 110 3.92 -31.79 -20.47
CA ASN A 110 3.80 -32.04 -21.92
C ASN A 110 3.43 -30.85 -22.80
#